data_AF-A0A0S7XUE0-F1
#
_entry.id   AF-A0A0S7XUE0-F1
#
_cell.length_a   1.000
_cell.length_b   1.000
_cell.length_c   1.000
_cell.angle_alpha   90.00
_cell.angle_beta   90.00
_cell.angle_gamma   90.00
#
_symmetry.space_group_name_H-M   'P 1'
#
loop_
_entity.id
_entity.type
_entity.pdbx_description
1 polymer ?
#
loop_
_entity_poly.entity_id
_entity_poly.type
_entity_poly.pdbx_seq_one_letter_code
_entity_poly.pdbx_strand_id
1 'polypeptide(L)' 'MLLNPQSQFFKEKTNNPASYVNRIKHTDLREIERTIAEYFSFKTEFFLAIKDQQVFESQNPDIASLYVIKGKKKNSI' A
#
# COMPACT_ATOMS: atom_id res chain seq x y z
N MET A 1 6.48 1.42 2.88
CA MET A 1 5.03 1.32 3.11
C MET A 1 4.34 2.21 2.11
N LEU A 2 3.19 1.79 1.60
CA LEU A 2 2.36 2.53 0.65
C LEU A 2 0.91 2.48 1.12
N LEU A 3 0.09 3.43 0.66
CA LEU A 3 -1.35 3.28 0.79
C LEU A 3 -1.82 2.16 -0.15
N ASN A 4 -2.72 1.33 0.34
CA ASN A 4 -3.32 0.24 -0.42
C ASN A 4 -4.43 0.77 -1.34
N PRO A 5 -4.25 0.77 -2.67
CA PRO A 5 -5.24 1.30 -3.61
C PRO A 5 -6.54 0.48 -3.68
N GLN A 6 -6.52 -0.77 -3.22
CA GLN A 6 -7.70 -1.63 -3.15
C GLN A 6 -8.59 -1.31 -1.94
N SER A 7 -8.02 -0.67 -0.91
CA SER A 7 -8.73 -0.40 0.34
C SER A 7 -9.92 0.54 0.15
N GLN A 8 -10.97 0.33 0.95
CA GLN A 8 -12.10 1.23 1.04
C GLN A 8 -11.64 2.66 1.37
N PHE A 9 -10.70 2.83 2.30
CA PHE A 9 -10.15 4.12 2.66
C PHE A 9 -9.57 4.88 1.46
N PHE A 10 -8.78 4.20 0.62
CA PHE A 10 -8.18 4.81 -0.56
C PHE A 10 -9.25 5.22 -1.58
N LYS A 11 -10.23 4.35 -1.82
CA LYS A 11 -11.36 4.61 -2.73
C LYS A 11 -12.19 5.81 -2.28
N GLU A 12 -12.54 5.87 -0.99
CA GLU A 12 -13.28 7.01 -0.41
C GLU A 12 -12.50 8.32 -0.51
N LYS A 13 -11.19 8.29 -0.21
CA LYS A 13 -10.34 9.48 -0.32
C LYS A 13 -10.12 9.93 -1.76
N THR A 14 -10.17 9.02 -2.74
CA THR A 14 -10.05 9.37 -4.16
C THR A 14 -11.27 10.16 -4.65
N ASN A 15 -12.46 9.87 -4.11
CA ASN A 15 -13.68 10.59 -4.46
C ASN A 15 -13.70 12.06 -4.02
N ASN A 16 -12.81 12.46 -3.11
CA ASN A 16 -12.63 13.86 -2.70
C ASN A 16 -11.53 14.51 -3.55
N PRO A 17 -11.83 15.46 -4.46
CA PRO A 17 -10.83 16.08 -5.34
C PRO A 17 -9.67 16.77 -4.61
N ALA A 18 -9.91 17.31 -3.42
CA ALA A 18 -8.90 18.00 -2.61
C ALA A 18 -7.99 17.04 -1.83
N SER A 19 -8.27 15.74 -1.85
CA SER A 19 -7.52 14.72 -1.13
C SER A 19 -6.09 14.58 -1.67
N TYR A 20 -5.13 14.41 -0.76
CA TYR A 20 -3.74 14.14 -1.12
C TYR A 20 -3.58 12.80 -1.89
N VAL A 21 -4.53 11.86 -1.72
CA VAL A 21 -4.52 10.56 -2.41
C VAL A 21 -4.53 10.74 -3.93
N ASN A 22 -5.18 11.79 -4.43
CA ASN A 22 -5.21 12.11 -5.87
C ASN A 22 -3.85 12.52 -6.44
N ARG A 23 -2.85 12.80 -5.59
CA ARG A 23 -1.48 13.11 -6.01
C ARG A 23 -0.62 11.85 -6.18
N ILE A 24 -1.13 10.68 -5.80
CA ILE A 24 -0.42 9.40 -5.91
C ILE A 24 -0.53 8.88 -7.34
N LYS A 25 0.62 8.77 -8.02
CA LYS A 25 0.71 8.37 -9.43
C LYS A 25 0.85 6.87 -9.64
N HIS A 26 1.51 6.18 -8.71
CA HIS A 26 1.83 4.76 -8.83
C HIS A 26 0.92 3.95 -7.92
N THR A 27 -0.07 3.27 -8.51
CA THR A 27 -1.11 2.53 -7.78
C THR A 27 -1.20 1.06 -8.19
N ASP A 28 -0.51 0.59 -9.23
CA ASP A 28 -0.43 -0.85 -9.52
C ASP A 28 0.60 -1.50 -8.59
N LEU A 29 0.11 -2.20 -7.57
CA LEU A 29 0.95 -2.91 -6.60
C LEU A 29 1.83 -3.97 -7.27
N ARG A 30 1.37 -4.61 -8.34
CA ARG A 30 2.13 -5.66 -9.04
C ARG A 30 3.32 -5.05 -9.78
N GLU A 31 3.13 -3.88 -10.40
CA GLU A 31 4.23 -3.16 -11.06
C GLU A 31 5.28 -2.68 -10.05
N ILE A 32 4.82 -2.17 -8.90
CA ILE A 32 5.70 -1.77 -7.79
C ILE A 32 6.50 -2.96 -7.27
N GLU A 33 5.84 -4.09 -7.00
CA GLU A 33 6.49 -5.32 -6.55
C GLU A 33 7.50 -5.84 -7.55
N ARG A 34 7.16 -5.86 -8.84
CA ARG A 34 8.07 -6.28 -9.91
C ARG A 34 9.33 -5.43 -9.91
N THR A 35 9.18 -4.11 -9.85
CA THR A 35 10.31 -3.17 -9.83
C THR A 35 11.18 -3.36 -8.58
N ILE A 36 10.56 -3.56 -7.41
CA ILE A 36 11.30 -3.80 -6.16
C ILE A 36 12.05 -5.14 -6.21
N ALA A 37 11.48 -6.17 -6.86
CA ALA A 37 12.07 -7.51 -6.97
C ALA A 37 13.42 -7.51 -7.71
N GLU A 38 13.66 -6.53 -8.58
CA GLU A 38 14.94 -6.38 -9.27
C GLU A 38 16.09 -6.14 -8.29
N TYR A 39 15.83 -5.42 -7.19
CA TYR A 39 16.86 -4.96 -6.26
C TYR A 39 16.80 -5.61 -4.87
N PHE A 40 15.64 -6.13 -4.46
CA PHE A 40 15.40 -6.64 -3.12
C PHE A 40 14.81 -8.05 -3.13
N SER A 41 15.14 -8.83 -2.11
CA SER A 41 14.32 -9.97 -1.69
C SER A 41 13.36 -9.47 -0.61
N PHE A 42 12.05 -9.64 -0.80
CA PHE A 42 11.06 -9.01 0.08
C PHE A 42 9.88 -9.93 0.40
N LYS A 43 9.12 -9.53 1.43
CA LYS A 43 7.79 -10.03 1.76
C LYS A 43 6.83 -8.85 1.84
N THR A 44 5.55 -9.12 1.64
CA THR A 44 4.50 -8.11 1.72
C THR A 44 3.42 -8.53 2.69
N GLU A 45 2.73 -7.53 3.22
CA GLU A 45 1.56 -7.72 4.07
C GLU A 45 0.60 -6.53 3.93
N PHE A 46 -0.68 -6.81 4.01
CA PHE A 46 -1.69 -5.78 4.26
C PHE A 46 -1.71 -5.49 5.76
N PHE A 47 -1.75 -4.21 6.11
CA PHE A 47 -1.70 -3.79 7.49
C PHE A 47 -2.60 -2.58 7.72
N LEU A 48 -3.17 -2.51 8.91
CA LEU A 48 -3.85 -1.33 9.48
C LEU A 48 -5.02 -0.80 8.65
N ALA A 49 -6.24 -0.98 9.15
CA ALA A 49 -7.46 -0.38 8.60
C ALA A 49 -7.80 0.94 9.30
N ILE A 50 -8.48 1.83 8.58
CA ILE A 50 -9.02 3.09 9.10
C ILE A 50 -10.52 3.11 8.82
N LYS A 51 -11.33 3.18 9.89
CA LYS A 51 -12.79 3.29 9.78
C LYS A 51 -13.32 4.17 10.90
N ASP A 52 -14.20 5.12 10.59
CA ASP A 52 -14.85 6.00 11.58
C ASP A 52 -13.86 6.66 12.55
N GLN A 53 -12.72 7.12 12.03
CA GLN A 53 -11.61 7.73 12.79
C GLN A 53 -10.89 6.78 13.76
N GLN A 54 -11.25 5.50 13.76
CA GLN A 54 -10.55 4.44 14.47
C GLN A 54 -9.51 3.78 13.59
N VAL A 55 -8.41 3.35 14.23
CA VAL A 55 -7.30 2.65 13.60
C VAL A 55 -7.17 1.28 14.27
N PHE A 56 -7.17 0.22 13.47
CA PHE A 56 -7.06 -1.14 13.98
C PHE A 56 -6.28 -2.02 13.00
N GLU A 57 -5.67 -3.09 13.50
CA GLU A 57 -4.91 -4.01 12.66
C GLU A 57 -5.84 -4.86 11.77
N SER A 58 -5.45 -5.03 10.52
CA SER A 58 -6.14 -5.91 9.59
C SER A 58 -5.20 -6.32 8.46
N GLN A 59 -5.32 -7.60 8.06
CA GLN A 59 -4.65 -8.15 6.88
C GLN A 59 -5.61 -8.31 5.68
N ASN A 60 -6.87 -7.92 5.83
CA ASN A 60 -7.83 -8.00 4.73
C ASN A 60 -7.56 -6.85 3.72
N PRO A 61 -7.27 -7.16 2.45
CA PRO A 61 -6.91 -6.17 1.42
C PRO A 61 -8.00 -5.14 1.12
N ASP A 62 -9.27 -5.44 1.39
CA ASP A 62 -10.37 -4.50 1.12
C ASP A 62 -10.49 -3.41 2.19
N ILE A 63 -10.00 -3.67 3.41
CA ILE A 63 -10.14 -2.74 4.55
C ILE A 63 -8.81 -2.20 5.05
N ALA A 64 -7.71 -2.94 4.90
CA ALA A 64 -6.38 -2.51 5.30
C ALA A 64 -5.92 -1.34 4.43
N SER A 65 -5.73 -0.18 5.03
CA SER A 65 -5.32 1.06 4.37
C SER A 65 -3.86 1.05 3.94
N LEU A 66 -3.01 0.22 4.54
CA LEU A 66 -1.59 0.13 4.21
C LEU A 66 -1.22 -1.19 3.53
N TYR A 67 -0.34 -1.07 2.55
CA TYR A 67 0.43 -2.16 1.99
C TYR A 67 1.89 -2.00 2.41
N VAL A 68 2.42 -3.00 3.11
CA VAL A 68 3.76 -2.99 3.67
C VAL A 68 4.64 -3.92 2.85
N ILE A 69 5.79 -3.41 2.43
CA ILE A 69 6.81 -4.19 1.73
C ILE A 69 8.05 -4.16 2.63
N LYS A 70 8.47 -5.34 3.10
CA LYS A 70 9.66 -5.52 3.94
C LYS A 70 10.72 -6.26 3.13
N GLY A 71 11.76 -5.54 2.71
CA GLY A 71 12.80 -6.05 1.83
C GLY A 71 14.20 -6.01 2.44
N LYS A 72 15.06 -6.92 1.98
CA LYS A 72 16.52 -6.87 2.16
C LYS A 72 17.17 -6.68 0.78
N LYS A 73 18.07 -5.70 0.66
CA LYS A 73 18.78 -5.43 -0.59
C LYS A 73 19.56 -6.67 -1.00
N LYS A 74 19.48 -7.07 -2.26
CA LYS A 74 20.32 -8.12 -2.82
C LYS A 74 21.76 -7.60 -2.84
N ASN A 75 22.71 -8.39 -2.36
CA ASN A 75 24.11 -8.03 -2.52
C ASN A 75 24.43 -8.08 -4.02
N SER A 76 24.99 -7.00 -4.55
CA SER A 76 25.62 -7.03 -5.88
C SER A 76 26.79 -8.02 -5.81
N ILE A 77 26.83 -8.97 -6.74
CA ILE A 77 28.01 -9.81 -6.99
C ILE A 77 29.09 -8.92 -7.62
#